data_AF-A0A2H9LCH8-F1
#
_entry.id   AF-A0A2H9LCH8-F1
#
_cell.length_a   1.000
_cell.length_b   1.000
_cell.length_c   1.000
_cell.angle_alpha   90.00
_cell.angle_beta   90.00
_cell.angle_gamma   90.00
#
_symmetry.space_group_name_H-M   'P 1'
#
loop_
_entity.id
_entity.type
_entity.pdbx_description
1 polymer ?
#
loop_
_entity_poly.entity_id
_entity_poly.type
_entity_poly.pdbx_seq_one_letter_code
_entity_poly.pdbx_strand_id
1 'polypeptide(L)'
;MMLNLKIEGLPEEVINELVERGIASNKSEAIRLAILHYNDHYGIKPIKEYLEDELAVRKMQYLDEQIAKGKRKLISAKEALGKYSKLLE
;
A
#
# COMPACT_ATOMS: atom_id res chain seq x y z
N MET A 1 2.96 -11.96 -12.20
CA MET A 1 2.82 -13.43 -12.06
C MET A 1 1.44 -13.83 -12.55
N MET A 2 1.34 -14.77 -13.48
CA MET A 2 0.07 -15.21 -14.05
C MET A 2 -0.35 -16.49 -13.32
N LEU A 3 -1.51 -16.48 -12.66
CA LEU A 3 -2.01 -17.61 -11.88
C LEU A 3 -3.17 -18.25 -12.65
N ASN A 4 -3.03 -19.53 -13.01
CA ASN A 4 -4.12 -20.29 -13.61
C ASN A 4 -4.94 -20.93 -12.47
N LEU A 5 -6.15 -20.43 -12.26
CA LEU A 5 -7.11 -20.96 -11.30
C LEU A 5 -8.30 -21.58 -12.04
N LYS A 6 -8.71 -22.76 -11.60
CA LYS A 6 -10.00 -23.35 -11.99
C LYS A 6 -10.98 -23.10 -10.85
N ILE A 7 -12.02 -22.33 -11.13
CA ILE A 7 -13.08 -22.00 -10.16
C ILE A 7 -14.37 -22.49 -10.78
N GLU A 8 -15.12 -23.31 -10.04
CA GLU A 8 -16.36 -23.94 -10.51
C GLU A 8 -17.43 -23.86 -9.42
N GLY A 9 -18.70 -23.87 -9.84
CA GLY A 9 -19.86 -23.84 -8.93
C GLY A 9 -20.09 -22.45 -8.32
N LEU A 10 -20.60 -22.42 -7.09
CA LEU A 10 -21.00 -21.19 -6.39
C LEU A 10 -19.91 -20.09 -6.37
N PRO A 11 -18.62 -20.39 -6.15
CA PRO A 11 -17.58 -19.35 -6.22
C PRO A 11 -17.45 -18.68 -7.59
N GLU A 12 -17.69 -19.41 -8.69
CA GLU A 12 -17.71 -18.81 -10.03
C GLU A 12 -18.90 -17.89 -10.21
N GLU A 13 -20.09 -18.29 -9.72
CA GLU A 13 -21.30 -17.47 -9.74
C GLU A 13 -21.10 -16.17 -8.96
N VAL A 14 -20.50 -16.24 -7.77
CA VAL A 14 -20.17 -15.05 -6.95
C VAL A 14 -19.21 -14.12 -7.70
N ILE A 15 -18.17 -14.65 -8.35
CA ILE A 15 -17.22 -13.84 -9.13
C ILE A 15 -17.92 -13.17 -10.32
N ASN A 16 -18.82 -13.89 -11.01
CA ASN A 16 -19.57 -13.32 -12.13
C ASN A 16 -20.49 -12.19 -11.64
N GLU A 17 -21.20 -12.38 -10.52
CA GLU A 17 -22.08 -11.37 -9.93
C GLU A 17 -21.31 -10.09 -9.54
N LEU A 18 -20.08 -10.23 -9.01
CA LEU A 18 -19.23 -9.08 -8.69
C LEU A 18 -18.88 -8.25 -9.93
N VAL A 19 -18.71 -8.90 -11.07
CA VAL A 19 -18.44 -8.21 -12.35
C VAL A 19 -19.73 -7.61 -12.92
N GLU A 20 -20.84 -8.36 -12.90
CA GLU A 20 -22.14 -7.90 -13.43
C GLU A 20 -22.68 -6.67 -12.67
N ARG A 21 -22.43 -6.59 -11.36
CA ARG A 21 -22.78 -5.42 -10.54
C ARG A 21 -21.81 -4.24 -10.70
N GLY A 22 -20.74 -4.40 -11.47
CA GLY A 22 -19.71 -3.37 -11.64
C GLY A 22 -18.84 -3.14 -10.41
N ILE A 23 -18.83 -4.07 -9.45
CA ILE A 23 -17.93 -4.02 -8.28
C ILE A 23 -16.49 -4.29 -8.73
N ALA A 24 -16.32 -5.15 -9.74
CA ALA A 24 -15.05 -5.42 -10.39
C ALA A 24 -15.18 -5.26 -11.91
N SER A 25 -14.12 -4.81 -12.59
CA SER A 25 -14.10 -4.68 -14.05
C SER A 25 -13.93 -6.02 -14.78
N ASN A 26 -13.40 -7.04 -14.12
CA ASN A 26 -13.19 -8.39 -14.66
C ASN A 26 -13.01 -9.43 -13.54
N LYS A 27 -13.07 -10.73 -13.92
CA LYS A 27 -12.95 -11.86 -12.98
C LYS A 27 -11.64 -11.82 -12.18
N SER A 28 -10.52 -11.44 -12.80
CA SER A 28 -9.23 -11.37 -12.10
C SER A 28 -9.21 -10.27 -11.03
N GLU A 29 -9.85 -9.14 -11.27
CA GLU A 29 -10.02 -8.09 -10.27
C GLU A 29 -10.95 -8.53 -9.14
N ALA A 30 -12.07 -9.17 -9.46
CA ALA A 30 -12.99 -9.71 -8.46
C ALA A 30 -12.28 -10.68 -7.48
N ILE A 31 -11.43 -11.58 -8.01
CA ILE A 31 -10.61 -12.49 -7.20
C ILE A 31 -9.65 -11.71 -6.28
N ARG A 32 -8.97 -10.68 -6.80
CA ARG A 32 -8.07 -9.84 -5.98
C ARG A 32 -8.82 -9.13 -4.85
N LEU A 33 -9.99 -8.56 -5.14
CA LEU A 33 -10.83 -7.91 -4.13
C LEU A 33 -11.27 -8.89 -3.04
N ALA A 34 -11.68 -10.10 -3.43
CA ALA A 34 -12.04 -11.14 -2.46
C ALA A 34 -10.86 -11.52 -1.56
N ILE A 35 -9.65 -11.70 -2.13
CA ILE A 35 -8.44 -11.99 -1.34
C ILE A 35 -8.14 -10.86 -0.35
N LEU A 36 -8.23 -9.60 -0.78
CA LEU A 36 -8.01 -8.44 0.10
C LEU A 36 -9.05 -8.37 1.21
N HIS A 37 -10.32 -8.62 0.89
CA HIS A 37 -11.40 -8.68 1.88
C HIS A 37 -11.14 -9.76 2.93
N TYR A 38 -10.73 -10.97 2.51
CA TYR A 38 -10.38 -12.04 3.45
C TYR A 38 -9.12 -11.74 4.26
N ASN A 39 -8.13 -11.08 3.66
CA ASN A 39 -6.94 -10.65 4.38
C ASN A 39 -7.28 -9.64 5.49
N ASP A 40 -8.17 -8.69 5.22
CA ASP A 40 -8.67 -7.73 6.21
C ASP A 40 -9.46 -8.44 7.32
N HIS A 41 -10.33 -9.38 6.94
CA HIS A 41 -11.15 -10.15 7.89
C HIS A 41 -10.32 -11.03 8.85
N TYR A 42 -9.30 -11.72 8.33
CA TYR A 42 -8.49 -12.67 9.11
C TYR A 42 -7.15 -12.08 9.61
N GLY A 43 -6.80 -10.86 9.21
CA GLY A 43 -5.54 -10.23 9.60
C GLY A 43 -4.29 -10.98 9.13
N ILE A 44 -4.36 -11.71 8.00
CA ILE A 44 -3.29 -12.61 7.53
C ILE A 44 -1.99 -11.84 7.28
N LYS A 45 -2.09 -10.66 6.68
CA LYS A 45 -1.00 -9.68 6.57
C LYS A 45 -1.48 -8.30 6.98
N PRO A 46 -0.69 -7.54 7.76
CA PRO A 46 -1.01 -6.17 8.11
C PRO A 46 -0.98 -5.28 6.86
N ILE A 47 -2.17 -4.93 6.35
CA ILE A 47 -2.32 -4.02 5.21
C ILE A 47 -1.76 -2.63 5.56
N LYS A 48 -1.93 -2.21 6.82
CA LYS A 48 -1.47 -0.90 7.32
C LYS A 48 0.04 -0.74 7.22
N GLU A 49 0.81 -1.73 7.64
CA GLU A 49 2.29 -1.68 7.57
C GLU A 49 2.76 -1.57 6.12
N TYR A 50 2.17 -2.35 5.20
CA TYR A 50 2.53 -2.28 3.78
C TYR A 50 2.21 -0.91 3.16
N LEU A 51 1.05 -0.33 3.52
CA LEU A 51 0.66 0.99 3.05
C LEU A 51 1.55 2.09 3.64
N GLU A 52 1.91 1.99 4.92
CA GLU A 52 2.81 2.93 5.59
C GLU A 52 4.21 2.90 4.96
N ASP A 53 4.75 1.71 4.70
CA ASP A 53 6.03 1.55 4.01
C ASP A 53 6.00 2.15 2.61
N GLU A 54 4.94 1.90 1.83
CA GLU A 54 4.81 2.45 0.49
C GLU A 54 4.71 3.98 0.51
N LEU A 55 3.94 4.55 1.45
CA LEU A 55 3.83 5.99 1.65
C LEU A 55 5.16 6.61 2.11
N ALA A 56 5.90 5.94 3.00
CA ALA A 56 7.21 6.37 3.46
C ALA A 56 8.21 6.40 2.29
N VAL A 57 8.24 5.36 1.46
CA VAL A 57 9.10 5.29 0.27
C VAL A 57 8.78 6.42 -0.71
N ARG A 58 7.49 6.64 -1.04
CA ARG A 58 7.07 7.75 -1.91
C ARG A 58 7.47 9.10 -1.34
N LYS A 59 7.35 9.28 -0.02
CA LYS A 59 7.75 10.50 0.65
C LYS A 59 9.25 10.73 0.57
N MET A 60 10.06 9.70 0.79
CA MET A 60 11.52 9.78 0.67
C MET A 60 11.94 10.17 -0.75
N GLN A 61 11.40 9.51 -1.78
CA GLN A 61 11.67 9.84 -3.19
C GLN A 61 11.31 11.30 -3.52
N TYR A 62 10.14 11.77 -3.08
CA TYR A 62 9.76 13.17 -3.25
C TYR A 62 10.75 14.12 -2.57
N LEU A 63 11.19 13.80 -1.35
CA LEU A 63 12.17 14.63 -0.63
C LEU A 63 13.51 14.68 -1.37
N ASP A 64 13.98 13.54 -1.88
CA ASP A 64 15.22 13.45 -2.66
C ASP A 64 15.14 14.31 -3.93
N GLU A 65 14.01 14.30 -4.64
CA GLU A 65 13.80 15.18 -5.78
C GLU A 65 13.84 16.67 -5.40
N GLN A 66 13.24 17.04 -4.26
CA GLN A 66 13.25 18.44 -3.81
C GLN A 66 14.66 18.88 -3.41
N ILE A 67 15.45 17.98 -2.81
CA ILE A 67 16.86 18.22 -2.50
C ILE A 67 17.67 18.39 -3.80
N ALA A 68 17.49 17.49 -4.77
CA ALA A 68 18.16 17.57 -6.07
C ALA A 68 17.82 18.86 -6.83
N LYS A 69 16.58 19.35 -6.71
CA LYS A 69 16.12 20.63 -7.27
C LYS A 69 16.57 21.86 -6.44
N GLY A 70 17.35 21.67 -5.37
CA GLY A 70 17.83 22.74 -4.49
C GLY A 70 16.74 23.40 -3.63
N LYS A 71 15.52 22.84 -3.61
CA LYS A 71 14.36 23.38 -2.87
C LYS A 71 14.37 22.98 -1.39
N ARG A 72 15.21 22.00 -1.02
CA ARG A 72 15.39 21.54 0.35
C ARG A 72 16.87 21.32 0.63
N LYS A 73 17.26 21.55 1.88
CA LYS A 73 18.62 21.32 2.37
C LYS A 73 18.61 20.18 3.39
N LEU A 74 19.55 19.25 3.25
CA LEU A 74 19.83 18.26 4.28
C LEU A 74 20.56 18.95 5.42
N ILE A 75 20.06 18.78 6.63
CA ILE A 75 20.65 19.28 7.86
C ILE A 75 20.95 18.09 8.77
N SER A 76 21.98 18.23 9.59
CA SER A 76 22.32 17.21 10.59
C SER A 76 21.26 17.12 11.68
N ALA A 77 21.17 15.97 12.37
CA ALA A 77 20.24 15.80 13.49
C ALA A 77 20.44 16.88 14.59
N LYS A 78 21.69 17.27 14.84
CA LYS A 78 22.05 18.31 15.81
C LYS A 78 21.52 19.70 15.40
N GLU A 79 21.58 20.02 14.11
CA GLU A 79 21.02 21.26 13.58
C GLU A 79 19.49 21.25 13.60
N ALA A 80 18.87 20.11 13.28
CA ALA A 80 17.41 19.94 13.29
C ALA A 80 16.80 20.11 14.68
N LEU A 81 17.48 19.61 15.72
CA LEU A 81 17.01 19.72 17.11
C LEU A 81 17.07 21.16 17.63
N GLY A 82 18.01 21.97 17.14
CA GLY A 82 18.17 23.37 17.55
C GLY A 82 18.18 23.53 19.08
N LYS A 83 17.09 24.10 19.63
CA LYS A 83 16.91 24.35 21.07
C LYS A 83 16.58 23.11 21.90
N TYR A 84 16.20 21.99 21.25
CA TYR A 84 15.78 20.74 21.88
C TYR A 84 16.87 19.67 21.91
N SER A 85 18.14 20.07 21.72
CA SER A 85 19.29 19.15 21.71
C SER A 85 19.39 18.27 22.97
N LYS A 86 18.84 18.72 24.10
CA LYS A 86 18.82 18.02 25.39
C LYS A 86 17.87 16.83 25.47
N LEU A 87 17.04 16.56 24.45
CA LEU A 87 16.07 15.45 24.46
C LEU A 87 16.63 14.12 23.92
N LEU A 88 17.88 14.10 23.47
CA LEU A 88 18.56 12.90 22.94
C LEU A 88 19.70 12.38 23.86
N GLU A 89 19.85 12.95 25.05
CA GLU A 89 20.71 12.41 26.13
C GLU A 89 19.95 11.38 26.94
#